data_AF-A0A9X6FDH2-F1
#
_entry.id   AF-A0A9X6FDH2-F1
#
_cell.length_a   1.000
_cell.length_b   1.000
_cell.length_c   1.000
_cell.angle_alpha   90.00
_cell.angle_beta   90.00
_cell.angle_gamma   90.00
#
_symmetry.space_group_name_H-M   'P 1'
#
loop_
_entity.id
_entity.type
_entity.pdbx_description
1 polymer ?
#
loop_
_entity_poly.entity_id
_entity_poly.type
_entity_poly.pdbx_seq_one_letter_code
_entity_poly.pdbx_strand_id
1 'polypeptide(L)'
;MTNTKTAVELMHEARDIKAGTASYVRELLMSDGGVNEQIRKTGENQELTEQGKAARKGRIKKVATHVFLDEMKDRRSKYNALLDEAEKQTRALLTPQFEDLNEADRILYDAEISDLKTKVLLAPNQDTAMKYLERMVDVASKNGKTAHELQGYFTGQLAELVGKGENLPHIRPLLLGMSQKLTNASQVPNFDQIKEQLDNINHMRSASFAVGQVQTAITENLGHTAGQYVNEPAKYFEDHADTAALVEKKIENHKRFGHDLFSE
;
A
#
# COMPACT_ATOMS: atom_id res chain seq x y z
N MET A 1 -8.37 24.79 14.86
CA MET A 1 -8.26 24.22 13.50
C MET A 1 -7.23 23.13 13.56
N THR A 2 -7.64 21.86 13.55
CA THR A 2 -6.71 20.74 13.42
C THR A 2 -6.20 20.73 11.99
N ASN A 3 -4.91 21.05 11.81
CA ASN A 3 -4.26 21.02 10.51
C ASN A 3 -4.13 19.55 10.08
N THR A 4 -5.15 19.03 9.40
CA THR A 4 -5.14 17.66 8.90
C THR A 4 -4.16 17.60 7.73
N LYS A 5 -3.08 16.85 7.91
CA LYS A 5 -2.06 16.62 6.87
C LYS A 5 -2.71 16.02 5.62
N THR A 6 -2.26 16.46 4.46
CA THR A 6 -2.66 15.94 3.16
C THR A 6 -2.07 14.54 2.91
N ALA A 7 -2.69 13.77 2.03
CA ALA A 7 -2.18 12.47 1.61
C ALA A 7 -0.72 12.52 1.09
N VAL A 8 -0.35 13.61 0.41
CA VAL A 8 1.02 13.83 -0.08
C VAL A 8 2.00 14.03 1.08
N GLU A 9 1.66 14.84 2.07
CA GLU A 9 2.47 15.04 3.28
C GLU A 9 2.63 13.75 4.08
N LEU A 10 1.56 12.97 4.22
CA LEU A 10 1.59 11.65 4.88
C LEU A 10 2.52 10.67 4.15
N MET A 11 2.49 10.65 2.81
CA MET A 11 3.43 9.86 2.01
C MET A 11 4.88 10.34 2.17
N HIS A 12 5.12 11.65 2.26
CA HIS A 12 6.47 12.17 2.54
C HIS A 12 6.98 11.73 3.91
N GLU A 13 6.17 11.82 4.96
CA GLU A 13 6.55 11.34 6.29
C GLU A 13 6.81 9.84 6.32
N ALA A 14 6.02 9.05 5.58
CA ALA A 14 6.29 7.63 5.41
C ALA A 14 7.66 7.40 4.74
N ARG A 15 8.02 8.17 3.70
CA ARG A 15 9.35 8.09 3.08
C ARG A 15 10.46 8.43 4.07
N ASP A 16 10.27 9.41 4.93
CA ASP A 16 11.27 9.82 5.93
C ASP A 16 11.52 8.72 6.96
N ILE A 17 10.46 8.03 7.44
CA ILE A 17 10.59 6.86 8.32
C ILE A 17 11.47 5.79 7.65
N LYS A 18 11.19 5.47 6.38
CA LYS A 18 11.97 4.49 5.62
C LYS A 18 13.41 4.95 5.44
N ALA A 19 13.63 6.21 5.03
CA ALA A 19 14.95 6.78 4.78
C ALA A 19 15.83 6.79 6.05
N GLY A 20 15.21 6.97 7.22
CA GLY A 20 15.90 6.92 8.51
C GLY A 20 16.44 5.54 8.92
N THR A 21 16.16 4.46 8.17
CA THR A 21 16.61 3.10 8.51
C THR A 21 18.14 2.99 8.53
N ALA A 22 18.82 3.55 7.53
CA ALA A 22 20.28 3.46 7.45
C ALA A 22 20.97 4.19 8.61
N SER A 23 20.47 5.37 8.96
CA SER A 23 20.98 6.15 10.10
C SER A 23 20.77 5.40 11.41
N TYR A 24 19.59 4.81 11.62
CA TYR A 24 19.31 4.01 12.80
C TYR A 24 20.23 2.78 12.92
N VAL A 25 20.44 2.04 11.83
CA VAL A 25 21.38 0.90 11.80
C VAL A 25 22.79 1.37 12.17
N ARG A 26 23.25 2.49 11.61
CA ARG A 26 24.57 3.04 11.93
C ARG A 26 24.67 3.38 13.41
N GLU A 27 23.67 4.06 13.96
CA GLU A 27 23.64 4.45 15.37
C GLU A 27 23.69 3.22 16.28
N LEU A 28 22.81 2.24 16.06
CA LEU A 28 22.77 0.99 16.84
C LEU A 28 24.13 0.25 16.84
N LEU A 29 24.82 0.26 15.71
CA LEU A 29 26.09 -0.46 15.55
C LEU A 29 27.29 0.31 16.10
N MET A 30 27.33 1.63 15.90
CA MET A 30 28.55 2.45 16.03
C MET A 30 28.52 3.47 17.17
N SER A 31 27.38 3.66 17.85
CA SER A 31 27.31 4.60 18.98
C SER A 31 28.19 4.17 20.15
N ASP A 32 28.49 5.10 21.05
CA ASP A 32 29.00 4.77 22.38
C ASP A 32 27.97 3.87 23.09
N GLY A 33 28.44 2.75 23.63
CA GLY A 33 27.60 1.66 24.15
C GLY A 33 26.93 0.78 23.10
N GLY A 34 27.13 1.05 21.80
CA GLY A 34 26.57 0.31 20.67
C GLY A 34 27.17 -1.09 20.48
N VAL A 35 26.62 -1.85 19.53
CA VAL A 35 26.94 -3.28 19.36
C VAL A 35 28.44 -3.54 19.17
N ASN A 36 29.10 -2.76 18.32
CA ASN A 36 30.51 -2.99 17.99
C ASN A 36 31.43 -2.71 19.18
N GLU A 37 31.11 -1.71 19.98
CA GLU A 37 31.88 -1.41 21.18
C GLU A 37 31.70 -2.49 22.26
N GLN A 38 30.48 -2.97 22.47
CA GLN A 38 30.20 -4.07 23.41
C GLN A 38 30.94 -5.36 23.01
N ILE A 39 30.97 -5.66 21.71
CA ILE A 39 31.74 -6.78 21.16
C ILE A 39 33.24 -6.59 21.37
N ARG A 40 33.76 -5.37 21.14
CA ARG A 40 35.18 -5.03 21.37
C ARG A 40 35.57 -5.19 22.84
N LYS A 41 34.82 -4.56 23.76
CA LYS A 41 35.01 -4.68 25.22
C LYS A 41 34.99 -6.13 25.67
N THR A 42 34.09 -6.95 25.12
CA THR A 42 34.04 -8.39 25.40
C THR A 42 35.29 -9.12 24.90
N GLY A 43 35.85 -8.74 23.75
CA GLY A 43 37.08 -9.34 23.22
C GLY A 43 38.32 -9.01 24.04
N GLU A 44 38.38 -7.79 24.58
CA GLU A 44 39.49 -7.29 25.41
C GLU A 44 39.42 -7.76 26.86
N ASN A 45 38.29 -8.32 27.30
CA ASN A 45 38.12 -8.82 28.66
C ASN A 45 39.01 -10.05 28.90
N GLN A 46 40.05 -9.89 29.73
CA GLN A 46 41.02 -10.94 30.08
C GLN A 46 40.47 -11.98 31.06
N GLU A 47 39.35 -11.70 31.74
CA GLU A 47 38.72 -12.60 32.72
C GLU A 47 37.85 -13.68 32.04
N LEU A 48 37.49 -13.47 30.76
CA LEU A 48 36.70 -14.41 30.00
C LEU A 48 37.59 -15.39 29.22
N THR A 49 37.25 -16.67 29.26
CA THR A 49 37.80 -17.66 28.33
C THR A 49 37.34 -17.36 26.90
N GLU A 50 38.03 -17.89 25.89
CA GLU A 50 37.61 -17.71 24.49
C GLU A 50 36.17 -18.21 24.24
N GLN A 51 35.77 -19.30 24.87
CA GLN A 51 34.40 -19.79 24.84
C GLN A 51 33.42 -18.82 25.53
N GLY A 52 33.80 -18.25 26.69
CA GLY A 52 33.03 -17.23 27.39
C GLY A 52 32.86 -15.93 26.59
N LYS A 53 33.91 -15.49 25.89
CA LYS A 53 33.86 -14.34 24.98
C LYS A 53 32.92 -14.61 23.81
N ALA A 54 33.00 -15.79 23.19
CA ALA A 54 32.11 -16.17 22.10
C ALA A 54 30.64 -16.20 22.55
N ALA A 55 30.37 -16.80 23.71
CA ALA A 55 29.02 -16.85 24.29
C ALA A 55 28.47 -15.46 24.60
N ARG A 56 29.26 -14.58 25.23
CA ARG A 56 28.86 -13.21 25.54
C ARG A 56 28.61 -12.37 24.27
N LYS A 57 29.46 -12.49 23.25
CA LYS A 57 29.23 -11.85 21.93
C LYS A 57 27.94 -12.34 21.28
N GLY A 58 27.65 -13.64 21.35
CA GLY A 58 26.39 -14.21 20.87
C GLY A 58 25.16 -13.61 21.59
N ARG A 59 25.24 -13.45 22.91
CA ARG A 59 24.16 -12.82 23.71
C ARG A 59 23.98 -11.33 23.36
N ILE A 60 25.07 -10.58 23.18
CA ILE A 60 25.02 -9.18 22.70
C ILE A 60 24.26 -9.10 21.37
N LYS A 61 24.64 -9.94 20.39
CA LYS A 61 23.96 -9.97 19.08
C LYS A 61 22.49 -10.36 19.18
N LYS A 62 22.14 -11.31 20.06
CA LYS A 62 20.75 -11.74 20.29
C LYS A 62 19.88 -10.62 20.86
N VAL A 63 20.37 -9.92 21.87
CA VAL A 63 19.68 -8.76 22.47
C VAL A 63 19.54 -7.64 21.44
N ALA A 64 20.64 -7.31 20.73
CA ALA A 64 20.63 -6.28 19.71
C ALA A 64 19.67 -6.60 18.55
N THR A 65 19.59 -7.87 18.13
CA THR A 65 18.65 -8.34 17.11
C THR A 65 17.21 -8.11 17.53
N HIS A 66 16.85 -8.47 18.77
CA HIS A 66 15.50 -8.25 19.28
C HIS A 66 15.15 -6.75 19.33
N VAL A 67 16.02 -5.92 19.91
CA VAL A 67 15.80 -4.47 20.00
C VAL A 67 15.67 -3.84 18.60
N PHE A 68 16.54 -4.25 17.68
CA PHE A 68 16.51 -3.80 16.29
C PHE A 68 15.19 -4.15 15.60
N LEU A 69 14.77 -5.42 15.68
CA LEU A 69 13.56 -5.88 15.01
C LEU A 69 12.29 -5.30 15.65
N ASP A 70 12.29 -5.02 16.96
CA ASP A 70 11.18 -4.34 17.62
C ASP A 70 11.03 -2.90 17.13
N GLU A 71 12.12 -2.14 17.04
CA GLU A 71 12.12 -0.79 16.46
C GLU A 71 11.68 -0.83 14.98
N MET A 72 12.18 -1.79 14.20
CA MET A 72 11.78 -1.94 12.80
C MET A 72 10.29 -2.28 12.66
N LYS A 73 9.73 -3.07 13.59
CA LYS A 73 8.30 -3.37 13.66
C LYS A 73 7.48 -2.12 13.95
N ASP A 74 7.88 -1.30 14.92
CA ASP A 74 7.22 -0.02 15.22
C ASP A 74 7.29 0.95 14.04
N ARG A 75 8.48 1.13 13.44
CA ARG A 75 8.66 1.94 12.22
C ARG A 75 7.78 1.47 11.08
N ARG A 76 7.70 0.16 10.84
CA ARG A 76 6.85 -0.42 9.79
C ARG A 76 5.36 -0.18 10.09
N SER A 77 4.96 -0.27 11.35
CA SER A 77 3.58 -0.02 11.78
C SER A 77 3.21 1.45 11.59
N LYS A 78 4.05 2.40 12.02
CA LYS A 78 3.86 3.84 11.81
C LYS A 78 3.83 4.20 10.32
N TYR A 79 4.75 3.62 9.54
CA TYR A 79 4.79 3.76 8.09
C TYR A 79 3.48 3.33 7.44
N ASN A 80 2.99 2.12 7.76
CA ASN A 80 1.75 1.61 7.20
C ASN A 80 0.54 2.45 7.63
N ALA A 81 0.47 2.89 8.89
CA ALA A 81 -0.61 3.74 9.36
C ALA A 81 -0.70 5.08 8.60
N LEU A 82 0.45 5.70 8.28
CA LEU A 82 0.51 6.90 7.44
C LEU A 82 0.00 6.61 6.02
N LEU A 83 0.38 5.47 5.44
CA LEU A 83 -0.10 5.05 4.12
C LEU A 83 -1.59 4.71 4.11
N ASP A 84 -2.12 4.11 5.17
CA ASP A 84 -3.54 3.79 5.30
C ASP A 84 -4.38 5.07 5.36
N GLU A 85 -3.93 6.08 6.12
CA GLU A 85 -4.59 7.39 6.15
C GLU A 85 -4.45 8.15 4.82
N ALA A 86 -3.28 8.09 4.17
CA ALA A 86 -3.10 8.65 2.83
C ALA A 86 -4.03 7.98 1.81
N GLU A 87 -4.13 6.64 1.82
CA GLU A 87 -5.02 5.87 0.96
C GLU A 87 -6.48 6.25 1.19
N LYS A 88 -6.89 6.35 2.46
CA LYS A 88 -8.24 6.77 2.84
C LYS A 88 -8.57 8.17 2.30
N GLN A 89 -7.67 9.13 2.47
CA GLN A 89 -7.85 10.48 1.93
C GLN A 89 -7.91 10.51 0.41
N THR A 90 -7.03 9.77 -0.27
CA THR A 90 -7.02 9.67 -1.74
C THR A 90 -8.29 8.99 -2.26
N ARG A 91 -8.77 7.92 -1.61
CA ARG A 91 -10.03 7.26 -1.96
C ARG A 91 -11.24 8.14 -1.70
N ALA A 92 -11.20 9.01 -0.70
CA ALA A 92 -12.28 9.96 -0.47
C ALA A 92 -12.47 10.93 -1.66
N LEU A 93 -11.42 11.20 -2.44
CA LEU A 93 -11.51 11.99 -3.68
C LEU A 93 -12.27 11.27 -4.81
N LEU A 94 -12.38 9.93 -4.74
CA LEU A 94 -13.20 9.13 -5.65
C LEU A 94 -14.69 9.12 -5.28
N THR A 95 -15.05 9.63 -4.09
CA THR A 95 -16.47 9.70 -3.69
C THR A 95 -17.22 10.51 -4.74
N PRO A 96 -18.38 10.03 -5.24
CA PRO A 96 -19.08 10.69 -6.33
C PRO A 96 -19.41 12.14 -5.95
N GLN A 97 -18.71 13.08 -6.58
CA GLN A 97 -19.07 14.50 -6.56
C GLN A 97 -20.12 14.82 -7.62
N PHE A 98 -20.58 13.83 -8.38
CA PHE A 98 -21.60 14.06 -9.39
C PHE A 98 -22.90 14.43 -8.69
N GLU A 99 -23.25 15.71 -8.80
CA GLU A 99 -24.59 16.18 -8.44
C GLU A 99 -25.60 15.32 -9.18
N ASP A 100 -26.61 14.86 -8.44
CA ASP A 100 -27.72 14.17 -9.07
C ASP A 100 -28.47 15.16 -9.97
N LEU A 101 -29.16 14.61 -10.96
CA LEU A 101 -30.14 15.41 -11.70
C LEU A 101 -31.23 15.86 -10.72
N ASN A 102 -31.77 17.07 -10.94
CA ASN A 102 -32.99 17.45 -10.24
C ASN A 102 -34.12 16.49 -10.61
N GLU A 103 -35.19 16.45 -9.81
CA GLU A 103 -36.26 15.45 -9.95
C GLU A 103 -36.90 15.45 -11.36
N ALA A 104 -37.13 16.62 -11.95
CA ALA A 104 -37.73 16.74 -13.28
C ALA A 104 -36.78 16.20 -14.37
N ASP A 105 -35.51 16.58 -14.33
CA ASP A 105 -34.50 16.11 -15.28
C ASP A 105 -34.23 14.61 -15.12
N ARG A 106 -34.31 14.09 -13.88
CA ARG A 106 -34.18 12.66 -13.60
C ARG A 106 -35.31 11.86 -14.24
N ILE A 107 -36.56 12.30 -14.11
CA ILE A 107 -37.72 11.65 -14.75
C ILE A 107 -37.56 11.62 -16.27
N LEU A 108 -37.16 12.75 -16.87
CA LEU A 108 -36.93 12.83 -18.32
C LEU A 108 -35.79 11.92 -18.78
N TYR A 109 -34.69 11.91 -18.02
CA TYR A 109 -33.55 11.03 -18.28
C TYR A 109 -33.95 9.55 -18.22
N ASP A 110 -34.62 9.12 -17.14
CA ASP A 110 -35.00 7.72 -16.95
C ASP A 110 -35.97 7.27 -18.06
N ALA A 111 -36.88 8.14 -18.50
CA ALA A 111 -37.78 7.88 -19.63
C ALA A 111 -37.01 7.76 -20.95
N GLU A 112 -36.10 8.70 -21.26
CA GLU A 112 -35.29 8.67 -22.49
C GLU A 112 -34.38 7.43 -22.55
N ILE A 113 -33.73 7.07 -21.44
CA ILE A 113 -32.89 5.87 -21.37
C ILE A 113 -33.73 4.60 -21.51
N SER A 114 -34.91 4.52 -20.89
CA SER A 114 -35.79 3.36 -21.02
C SER A 114 -36.27 3.15 -22.46
N ASP A 115 -36.66 4.23 -23.14
CA ASP A 115 -37.01 4.20 -24.56
C ASP A 115 -35.83 3.77 -25.44
N LEU A 116 -34.64 4.33 -25.20
CA LEU A 116 -33.43 3.95 -25.94
C LEU A 116 -33.04 2.48 -25.71
N LYS A 117 -33.16 1.95 -24.47
CA LYS A 117 -32.91 0.53 -24.18
C LYS A 117 -33.85 -0.38 -24.97
N THR A 118 -35.13 -0.02 -25.00
CA THR A 118 -36.15 -0.74 -25.77
C THR A 118 -35.83 -0.71 -27.27
N LYS A 119 -35.42 0.45 -27.80
CA LYS A 119 -35.03 0.63 -29.21
C LYS A 119 -33.78 -0.15 -29.59
N VAL A 120 -32.79 -0.28 -28.69
CA VAL A 120 -31.61 -1.14 -28.91
C VAL A 120 -32.04 -2.60 -29.04
N LEU A 121 -32.89 -3.09 -28.13
CA LEU A 121 -33.35 -4.49 -28.13
C LEU A 121 -34.21 -4.85 -29.35
N LEU A 122 -35.05 -3.91 -29.81
CA LEU A 122 -35.97 -4.11 -30.93
C LEU A 122 -35.39 -3.66 -32.28
N ALA A 123 -34.10 -3.33 -32.34
CA ALA A 123 -33.48 -2.83 -33.56
C ALA A 123 -33.48 -3.90 -34.67
N PRO A 124 -33.83 -3.54 -35.92
CA PRO A 124 -33.92 -4.49 -37.03
C PRO A 124 -32.55 -4.98 -37.53
N ASN A 125 -31.47 -4.29 -37.16
CA ASN A 125 -30.09 -4.64 -37.52
C ASN A 125 -29.07 -3.99 -36.57
N GLN A 126 -27.81 -4.44 -36.66
CA GLN A 126 -26.71 -3.97 -35.80
C GLN A 126 -26.42 -2.49 -35.96
N ASP A 127 -26.46 -1.94 -37.18
CA ASP A 127 -26.19 -0.51 -37.40
C ASP A 127 -27.22 0.38 -36.71
N THR A 128 -28.48 -0.04 -36.70
CA THR A 128 -29.57 0.68 -36.02
C THR A 128 -29.44 0.56 -34.50
N ALA A 129 -29.11 -0.63 -33.99
CA ALA A 129 -28.82 -0.83 -32.57
C ALA A 129 -27.67 0.07 -32.10
N MET A 130 -26.59 0.14 -32.89
CA MET A 130 -25.42 0.97 -32.62
C MET A 130 -25.75 2.46 -32.54
N LYS A 131 -26.60 2.99 -33.43
CA LYS A 131 -27.05 4.39 -33.36
C LYS A 131 -27.82 4.70 -32.09
N TYR A 132 -28.70 3.80 -31.65
CA TYR A 132 -29.44 3.99 -30.39
C TYR A 132 -28.53 3.86 -29.17
N LEU A 133 -27.55 2.95 -29.22
CA LEU A 133 -26.55 2.80 -28.17
C LEU A 133 -25.65 4.04 -28.07
N GLU A 134 -25.21 4.60 -29.20
CA GLU A 134 -24.45 5.85 -29.26
C GLU A 134 -25.25 7.02 -28.70
N ARG A 135 -26.54 7.13 -29.06
CA ARG A 135 -27.42 8.15 -28.49
C ARG A 135 -27.60 8.01 -26.99
N MET A 136 -27.70 6.77 -26.49
CA MET A 136 -27.81 6.48 -25.07
C MET A 136 -26.55 6.91 -24.31
N VAL A 137 -25.38 6.63 -24.90
CA VAL A 137 -24.08 7.09 -24.38
C VAL A 137 -24.02 8.63 -24.38
N ASP A 138 -24.45 9.31 -25.45
CA ASP A 138 -24.48 10.77 -25.51
C ASP A 138 -25.34 11.42 -24.43
N VAL A 139 -26.49 10.81 -24.12
CA VAL A 139 -27.40 11.30 -23.07
C VAL A 139 -26.78 11.08 -21.69
N ALA A 140 -26.29 9.87 -21.42
CA ALA A 140 -25.70 9.53 -20.13
C ALA A 140 -24.39 10.26 -19.86
N SER A 141 -23.55 10.51 -20.87
CA SER A 141 -22.27 11.21 -20.68
C SER A 141 -22.39 12.69 -20.29
N LYS A 142 -23.61 13.25 -20.23
CA LYS A 142 -23.83 14.63 -19.76
C LYS A 142 -23.74 14.79 -18.25
N ASN A 143 -23.87 13.70 -17.48
CA ASN A 143 -23.75 13.70 -16.03
C ASN A 143 -22.98 12.46 -15.59
N GLY A 144 -22.03 12.60 -14.67
CA GLY A 144 -21.15 11.48 -14.34
C GLY A 144 -21.83 10.35 -13.54
N LYS A 145 -22.87 10.66 -12.77
CA LYS A 145 -23.69 9.65 -12.07
C LYS A 145 -24.45 8.80 -13.08
N THR A 146 -25.10 9.44 -14.05
CA THR A 146 -25.85 8.74 -15.09
C THR A 146 -24.92 7.96 -16.03
N ALA A 147 -23.74 8.50 -16.35
CA ALA A 147 -22.70 7.78 -17.08
C ALA A 147 -22.25 6.51 -16.34
N HIS A 148 -22.03 6.59 -15.02
CA HIS A 148 -21.67 5.45 -14.19
C HIS A 148 -22.78 4.38 -14.12
N GLU A 149 -24.03 4.79 -13.91
CA GLU A 149 -25.19 3.89 -13.91
C GLU A 149 -25.34 3.13 -15.23
N LEU A 150 -25.02 3.78 -16.36
CA LEU A 150 -25.14 3.16 -17.68
C LEU A 150 -24.05 2.12 -18.00
N GLN A 151 -22.89 2.17 -17.34
CA GLN A 151 -21.76 1.27 -17.63
C GLN A 151 -22.13 -0.20 -17.58
N GLY A 152 -22.89 -0.62 -16.56
CA GLY A 152 -23.29 -2.03 -16.42
C GLY A 152 -24.17 -2.53 -17.58
N TYR A 153 -25.14 -1.71 -18.00
CA TYR A 153 -25.98 -2.03 -19.17
C TYR A 153 -25.15 -2.05 -20.45
N PHE A 154 -24.29 -1.05 -20.64
CA PHE A 154 -23.42 -0.95 -21.81
C PHE A 154 -22.51 -2.17 -21.94
N THR A 155 -21.88 -2.62 -20.85
CA THR A 155 -21.07 -3.85 -20.84
C THR A 155 -21.85 -5.10 -21.21
N GLY A 156 -23.12 -5.22 -20.77
CA GLY A 156 -23.99 -6.31 -21.21
C GLY A 156 -24.26 -6.29 -22.72
N GLN A 157 -24.54 -5.11 -23.28
CA GLN A 157 -24.78 -4.94 -24.70
C GLN A 157 -23.51 -5.15 -25.55
N LEU A 158 -22.32 -4.80 -25.03
CA LEU A 158 -21.03 -5.13 -25.67
C LEU A 158 -20.92 -6.63 -25.92
N ALA A 159 -21.19 -7.45 -24.91
CA ALA A 159 -21.08 -8.90 -25.01
C ALA A 159 -22.05 -9.49 -26.06
N GLU A 160 -23.26 -8.95 -26.12
CA GLU A 160 -24.29 -9.38 -27.07
C GLU A 160 -23.98 -8.99 -28.52
N LEU A 161 -23.56 -7.75 -28.75
CA LEU A 161 -23.25 -7.23 -30.10
C LEU A 161 -21.95 -7.82 -30.66
N VAL A 162 -20.94 -8.07 -29.81
CA VAL A 162 -19.70 -8.77 -30.19
C VAL A 162 -19.97 -10.25 -30.44
N GLY A 163 -20.79 -10.91 -29.61
CA GLY A 163 -21.09 -12.34 -29.75
C GLY A 163 -21.95 -12.71 -30.97
N LYS A 164 -22.73 -11.75 -31.49
CA LYS A 164 -23.62 -11.93 -32.66
C LYS A 164 -23.09 -11.28 -33.95
N GLY A 165 -21.89 -10.71 -33.93
CA GLY A 165 -21.39 -9.77 -34.97
C GLY A 165 -20.75 -10.43 -36.19
N GLU A 166 -21.39 -10.37 -37.36
CA GLU A 166 -20.75 -10.68 -38.65
C GLU A 166 -19.77 -9.56 -39.11
N ASN A 167 -19.88 -8.34 -38.55
CA ASN A 167 -19.08 -7.15 -38.90
C ASN A 167 -18.21 -6.62 -37.75
N LEU A 168 -17.67 -7.54 -36.96
CA LEU A 168 -16.83 -7.29 -35.78
C LEU A 168 -15.68 -6.27 -35.97
N PRO A 169 -14.93 -6.28 -37.09
CA PRO A 169 -13.85 -5.32 -37.33
C PRO A 169 -14.32 -3.85 -37.37
N HIS A 170 -15.55 -3.59 -37.81
CA HIS A 170 -16.10 -2.24 -37.92
C HIS A 170 -16.78 -1.77 -36.62
N ILE A 171 -17.43 -2.70 -35.90
CA ILE A 171 -18.22 -2.40 -34.70
C ILE A 171 -17.33 -2.21 -33.46
N ARG A 172 -16.24 -2.97 -33.35
CA ARG A 172 -15.37 -2.95 -32.16
C ARG A 172 -14.78 -1.56 -31.85
N PRO A 173 -14.24 -0.78 -32.82
CA PRO A 173 -13.74 0.56 -32.55
C PRO A 173 -14.82 1.53 -32.03
N LEU A 174 -16.03 1.46 -32.57
CA LEU A 174 -17.16 2.31 -32.16
C LEU A 174 -17.58 2.01 -30.72
N LEU A 175 -17.70 0.72 -30.39
CA LEU A 175 -18.00 0.26 -29.04
C LEU A 175 -16.92 0.66 -28.03
N LEU A 176 -15.64 0.60 -28.41
CA LEU A 176 -14.54 1.09 -27.58
C LEU A 176 -14.64 2.61 -27.36
N GLY A 177 -14.94 3.39 -28.40
CA GLY A 177 -15.12 4.84 -28.30
C GLY A 177 -16.26 5.22 -27.35
N MET A 178 -17.41 4.56 -27.46
CA MET A 178 -18.55 4.73 -26.55
C MET A 178 -18.21 4.34 -25.10
N SER A 179 -17.53 3.20 -24.92
CA SER A 179 -17.07 2.77 -23.59
C SER A 179 -16.16 3.83 -22.97
N GLN A 180 -15.19 4.35 -23.73
CA GLN A 180 -14.26 5.36 -23.25
C GLN A 180 -15.00 6.65 -22.89
N LYS A 181 -15.99 7.05 -23.68
CA LYS A 181 -16.81 8.24 -23.43
C LYS A 181 -17.61 8.12 -22.13
N LEU A 182 -18.23 6.96 -21.87
CA LEU A 182 -18.90 6.70 -20.59
C LEU A 182 -17.92 6.67 -19.43
N THR A 183 -16.78 6.00 -19.58
CA THR A 183 -15.72 5.96 -18.57
C THR A 183 -15.27 7.37 -18.21
N ASN A 184 -14.88 8.19 -19.18
CA ASN A 184 -14.41 9.55 -18.95
C ASN A 184 -15.48 10.43 -18.29
N ALA A 185 -16.75 10.30 -18.70
CA ALA A 185 -17.84 11.07 -18.09
C ALA A 185 -18.12 10.64 -16.64
N SER A 186 -17.93 9.36 -16.32
CA SER A 186 -18.11 8.80 -14.96
C SER A 186 -16.90 8.99 -14.03
N GLN A 187 -15.81 9.55 -14.54
CA GLN A 187 -14.60 9.81 -13.77
C GLN A 187 -14.69 11.15 -13.06
N VAL A 188 -14.31 11.18 -11.78
CA VAL A 188 -14.13 12.44 -11.06
C VAL A 188 -13.02 13.27 -11.71
N PRO A 189 -13.03 14.61 -11.58
CA PRO A 189 -11.90 15.43 -11.98
C PRO A 189 -10.59 14.88 -11.40
N ASN A 190 -9.52 14.89 -12.20
CA ASN A 190 -8.21 14.37 -11.82
C ASN A 190 -8.17 12.85 -11.49
N PHE A 191 -9.10 12.05 -12.01
CA PHE A 191 -9.13 10.60 -11.78
C PHE A 191 -7.78 9.90 -12.05
N ASP A 192 -7.10 10.24 -13.14
CA ASP A 192 -5.79 9.65 -13.46
C ASP A 192 -4.73 9.99 -12.40
N GLN A 193 -4.73 11.22 -11.88
CA GLN A 193 -3.83 11.62 -10.79
C GLN A 193 -4.16 10.89 -9.49
N ILE A 194 -5.44 10.71 -9.18
CA ILE A 194 -5.91 9.96 -8.00
C ILE A 194 -5.46 8.49 -8.12
N LYS A 195 -5.60 7.90 -9.31
CA LYS A 195 -5.15 6.54 -9.59
C LYS A 195 -3.64 6.40 -9.45
N GLU A 196 -2.87 7.30 -10.06
CA GLU A 196 -1.41 7.33 -9.93
C GLU A 196 -0.98 7.45 -8.46
N GLN A 197 -1.69 8.27 -7.67
CA GLN A 197 -1.41 8.42 -6.25
C GLN A 197 -1.69 7.12 -5.46
N LEU A 198 -2.80 6.42 -5.75
CA LEU A 198 -3.10 5.11 -5.15
C LEU A 198 -2.06 4.06 -5.54
N ASP A 199 -1.63 4.03 -6.80
CA ASP A 199 -0.59 3.13 -7.28
C ASP A 199 0.75 3.41 -6.60
N ASN A 200 1.08 4.69 -6.40
CA ASN A 200 2.26 5.11 -5.64
C ASN A 200 2.20 4.66 -4.16
N ILE A 201 1.04 4.78 -3.50
CA ILE A 201 0.84 4.29 -2.14
C ILE A 201 1.04 2.77 -2.07
N ASN A 202 0.50 2.02 -3.02
CA ASN A 202 0.68 0.56 -3.09
C ASN A 202 2.15 0.17 -3.32
N HIS A 203 2.84 0.85 -4.24
CA HIS A 203 4.27 0.63 -4.48
C HIS A 203 5.09 0.92 -3.22
N MET A 204 4.79 2.01 -2.53
CA MET A 204 5.40 2.35 -1.25
C MET A 204 5.18 1.26 -0.20
N ARG A 205 3.95 0.75 -0.05
CA ARG A 205 3.63 -0.33 0.90
C ARG A 205 4.47 -1.59 0.68
N SER A 206 4.76 -1.94 -0.58
CA SER A 206 5.63 -3.07 -0.92
C SER A 206 7.14 -2.82 -0.75
N ALA A 207 7.56 -1.58 -0.47
CA ALA A 207 8.98 -1.23 -0.42
C ALA A 207 9.70 -1.85 0.78
N SER A 208 10.86 -2.47 0.51
CA SER A 208 11.80 -2.94 1.55
C SER A 208 12.52 -1.76 2.22
N PHE A 209 12.69 -1.83 3.53
CA PHE A 209 13.36 -0.80 4.34
C PHE A 209 14.88 -0.95 4.33
N ALA A 210 15.36 -2.19 4.39
CA ALA A 210 16.78 -2.51 4.29
C ALA A 210 17.06 -3.29 3.01
N VAL A 211 17.93 -2.73 2.17
CA VAL A 211 18.40 -3.33 0.91
C VAL A 211 19.89 -3.06 0.74
N GLY A 212 20.57 -3.90 -0.05
CA GLY A 212 21.99 -3.72 -0.38
C GLY A 212 22.87 -3.61 0.86
N GLN A 213 23.69 -2.56 0.93
CA GLN A 213 24.66 -2.35 2.02
C GLN A 213 24.04 -2.30 3.41
N VAL A 214 22.80 -1.78 3.55
CA VAL A 214 22.12 -1.73 4.86
C VAL A 214 21.80 -3.15 5.34
N GLN A 215 21.27 -3.99 4.45
CA GLN A 215 20.97 -5.39 4.76
C GLN A 215 22.24 -6.20 5.04
N THR A 216 23.32 -5.96 4.28
CA THR A 216 24.63 -6.55 4.54
C THR A 216 25.15 -6.18 5.93
N ALA A 217 25.13 -4.89 6.28
CA ALA A 217 25.60 -4.43 7.59
C ALA A 217 24.79 -5.06 8.74
N ILE A 218 23.47 -5.18 8.61
CA ILE A 218 22.63 -5.88 9.59
C ILE A 218 23.04 -7.35 9.72
N THR A 219 23.20 -8.04 8.59
CA THR A 219 23.51 -9.48 8.56
C THR A 219 24.87 -9.77 9.19
N GLU A 220 25.90 -8.99 8.86
CA GLU A 220 27.25 -9.20 9.35
C GLU A 220 27.38 -8.88 10.86
N ASN A 221 26.76 -7.78 11.30
CA ASN A 221 26.93 -7.31 12.67
C ASN A 221 25.95 -7.98 13.65
N LEU A 222 24.67 -8.13 13.28
CA LEU A 222 23.62 -8.68 14.14
C LEU A 222 23.38 -10.17 13.90
N GLY A 223 23.63 -10.65 12.68
CA GLY A 223 23.50 -12.06 12.30
C GLY A 223 22.42 -12.31 11.24
N HIS A 224 22.39 -13.55 10.72
CA HIS A 224 21.47 -13.95 9.65
C HIS A 224 19.99 -13.78 10.00
N THR A 225 19.59 -14.07 11.24
CA THR A 225 18.20 -13.87 11.70
C THR A 225 17.77 -12.41 11.54
N ALA A 226 18.60 -11.44 11.96
CA ALA A 226 18.28 -10.02 11.80
C ALA A 226 18.14 -9.64 10.31
N GLY A 227 19.04 -10.13 9.46
CA GLY A 227 19.02 -9.87 8.01
C GLY A 227 17.83 -10.50 7.27
N GLN A 228 17.34 -11.64 7.73
CA GLN A 228 16.16 -12.33 7.18
C GLN A 228 14.87 -11.58 7.51
N TYR A 229 14.74 -11.10 8.75
CA TYR A 229 13.48 -10.51 9.25
C TYR A 229 13.42 -8.98 9.18
N VAL A 230 14.49 -8.26 8.80
CA VAL A 230 14.48 -6.78 8.81
C VAL A 230 13.34 -6.14 8.01
N ASN A 231 12.95 -6.74 6.89
CA ASN A 231 11.87 -6.21 6.04
C ASN A 231 10.48 -6.77 6.43
N GLU A 232 10.43 -7.78 7.30
CA GLU A 232 9.21 -8.39 7.83
C GLU A 232 9.36 -8.63 9.36
N PRO A 233 9.60 -7.57 10.15
CA PRO A 233 10.02 -7.72 11.54
C PRO A 233 8.96 -8.36 12.43
N ALA A 234 7.68 -8.24 12.09
CA ALA A 234 6.60 -8.88 12.82
C ALA A 234 6.74 -10.42 12.83
N LYS A 235 7.15 -11.02 11.70
CA LYS A 235 7.32 -12.47 11.57
C LYS A 235 8.41 -13.02 12.50
N TYR A 236 9.43 -12.22 12.85
CA TYR A 236 10.42 -12.65 13.84
C TYR A 236 9.77 -12.92 15.20
N PHE A 237 8.85 -12.06 15.63
CA PHE A 237 8.16 -12.22 16.91
C PHE A 237 7.15 -13.36 16.91
N GLU A 238 6.67 -13.76 15.72
CA GLU A 238 5.85 -14.96 15.53
C GLU A 238 6.71 -16.22 15.56
N ASP A 239 7.75 -16.28 14.72
CA ASP A 239 8.60 -17.47 14.54
C ASP A 239 9.54 -17.72 15.74
N HIS A 240 9.91 -16.67 16.49
CA HIS A 240 10.88 -16.72 17.58
C HIS A 240 10.28 -16.24 18.92
N ALA A 241 8.98 -16.44 19.13
CA ALA A 241 8.24 -15.97 20.30
C ALA A 241 8.94 -16.28 21.64
N ASP A 242 9.38 -17.51 21.86
CA ASP A 242 10.07 -17.92 23.10
C ASP A 242 11.38 -17.17 23.31
N THR A 243 12.15 -16.98 22.23
CA THR A 243 13.40 -16.24 22.26
C THR A 243 13.16 -14.76 22.50
N ALA A 244 12.14 -14.18 21.88
CA ALA A 244 11.76 -12.79 22.08
C ALA A 244 11.34 -12.54 23.54
N ALA A 245 10.47 -13.39 24.11
CA ALA A 245 10.01 -13.28 25.49
C ALA A 245 11.18 -13.41 26.50
N LEU A 246 12.13 -14.32 26.26
CA LEU A 246 13.32 -14.46 27.09
C LEU A 246 14.17 -13.18 27.09
N VAL A 247 14.41 -12.61 25.91
CA VAL A 247 15.20 -11.38 25.77
C VAL A 247 14.49 -10.19 26.38
N GLU A 248 13.18 -10.07 26.18
CA GLU A 248 12.34 -9.01 26.75
C GLU A 248 12.40 -9.03 28.29
N LYS A 249 12.27 -10.21 28.89
CA LYS A 249 12.42 -10.39 30.35
C LYS A 249 13.82 -9.98 30.84
N LYS A 250 14.88 -10.28 30.08
CA LYS A 250 16.25 -9.83 30.42
C LYS A 250 16.39 -8.32 30.34
N ILE A 251 15.82 -7.67 29.32
CA ILE A 251 15.78 -6.21 29.18
C ILE A 251 15.01 -5.58 30.34
N GLU A 252 13.86 -6.13 30.71
CA GLU A 252 13.04 -5.67 31.84
C GLU A 252 13.80 -5.79 33.16
N ASN A 253 14.44 -6.93 33.42
CA ASN A 253 15.24 -7.14 34.63
C ASN A 253 16.46 -6.20 34.70
N HIS A 254 17.12 -5.94 33.57
CA HIS A 254 18.19 -4.95 33.52
C HIS A 254 17.68 -3.55 33.87
N LYS A 255 16.56 -3.13 33.29
CA LYS A 255 15.94 -1.82 33.58
C LYS A 255 15.49 -1.67 35.03
N ARG A 256 14.94 -2.73 35.63
CA ARG A 256 14.39 -2.69 37.00
C ARG A 256 15.43 -2.90 38.10
N PHE A 257 16.39 -3.77 37.86
CA PHE A 257 17.28 -4.28 38.91
C PHE A 257 18.77 -4.10 38.60
N GLY A 258 19.13 -3.55 37.43
CA GLY A 258 20.53 -3.35 37.04
C GLY A 258 21.29 -4.65 36.72
N HIS A 259 20.58 -5.77 36.52
CA HIS A 259 21.20 -7.06 36.18
C HIS A 259 21.99 -7.00 34.87
N ASP A 260 23.10 -7.72 34.74
CA ASP A 260 23.86 -7.77 33.49
C ASP A 260 22.98 -8.33 32.35
N LEU A 261 22.73 -7.50 31.35
CA LEU A 261 21.88 -7.81 30.19
C LEU A 261 22.41 -8.99 29.36
N PHE A 262 23.71 -9.27 29.47
CA PHE A 262 24.40 -10.31 28.72
C PHE A 262 24.86 -11.48 29.60
N SER A 263 24.30 -11.60 30.81
CA SER A 263 24.46 -12.77 31.67
C SER A 263 23.69 -13.99 31.13
N GLU A 264 24.04 -15.18 31.63
CA GLU A 264 23.37 -16.44 31.27
C GLU A 264 21.90 -16.46 31.68
#